data_AF-A0A968AF76-F1
#
_entry.id   AF-A0A968AF76-F1
#
_cell.length_a   1.000
_cell.length_b   1.000
_cell.length_c   1.000
_cell.angle_alpha   90.00
_cell.angle_beta   90.00
_cell.angle_gamma   90.00
#
_symmetry.space_group_name_H-M   'P 1'
#
loop_
_entity.id
_entity.type
_entity.pdbx_description
1 polymer ?
#
loop_
_entity_poly.entity_id
_entity_poly.type
_entity_poly.pdbx_seq_one_letter_code
_entity_poly.pdbx_strand_id
1 'polypeptide(L)'
;TNPSEEDVRNAISGVLCRCTGYKKPVEAVLQAAAILRGEQENYEFQPGSPIASTEPFERDDDPGLPTGGILETPGAVQTELKVLPDLKVEQKTGEYQQVGKPAPKVDAVKLAQGKPAFTGDYEIRGLLHAKVLRSPYAHALIKNIDTTKAEKLPGVAAVLTHKDVPRVAYSTAGQSDPIPGPLDCFSLDKKVRFVGDRVAFVAAETPEIAEKAIQLIEVDYEVIEPVLDMGQAMKPNAPVIHDEPDYVNFADSDPTKNLAAEIRIDIGDVETGFQDADHIFERDYEVPKVQQA
;
A
#
# COMPACT_ATOMS: atom_id res chain seq x y z
N THR A 1 -13.08 4.10 -37.50
CA THR A 1 -14.00 2.97 -37.21
C THR A 1 -15.01 3.43 -36.16
N ASN A 2 -16.14 2.74 -35.99
CA ASN A 2 -17.11 2.99 -34.92
C ASN A 2 -17.07 1.84 -33.91
N PRO A 3 -16.04 1.79 -33.03
CA PRO A 3 -15.88 0.68 -32.10
C PRO A 3 -16.95 0.74 -31.00
N SER A 4 -17.43 -0.43 -30.59
CA SER A 4 -18.19 -0.59 -29.35
C SER A 4 -17.27 -0.48 -28.12
N GLU A 5 -17.85 -0.35 -26.93
CA GLU A 5 -17.08 -0.41 -25.67
C GLU A 5 -16.29 -1.72 -25.56
N GLU A 6 -16.90 -2.83 -25.96
CA GLU A 6 -16.29 -4.16 -25.95
C GLU A 6 -15.07 -4.23 -26.88
N ASP A 7 -15.18 -3.68 -28.09
CA ASP A 7 -14.05 -3.61 -29.04
C ASP A 7 -12.86 -2.85 -28.44
N VAL A 8 -13.12 -1.72 -27.77
CA VAL A 8 -12.07 -0.92 -27.12
C VAL A 8 -11.43 -1.71 -25.98
N ARG A 9 -12.23 -2.32 -25.10
CA ARG A 9 -11.73 -3.12 -23.97
C ARG A 9 -10.88 -4.29 -24.44
N ASN A 10 -11.32 -4.99 -25.49
CA ASN A 10 -10.56 -6.07 -26.10
C ASN A 10 -9.23 -5.55 -26.67
N ALA A 11 -9.25 -4.41 -27.37
CA ALA A 11 -8.06 -3.80 -27.96
C ALA A 11 -7.02 -3.36 -26.92
N ILE A 12 -7.44 -2.89 -25.74
CA ILE A 12 -6.53 -2.44 -24.67
C ILE A 12 -6.28 -3.49 -23.58
N SER A 13 -6.75 -4.72 -23.75
CA SER A 13 -6.67 -5.78 -22.73
C SER A 13 -5.25 -6.10 -22.26
N GLY A 14 -4.24 -5.87 -23.11
CA GLY A 14 -2.82 -6.04 -22.77
C GLY A 14 -2.15 -4.80 -22.15
N VAL A 15 -2.85 -3.66 -22.06
CA VAL A 15 -2.31 -2.39 -21.53
C VAL A 15 -2.73 -2.26 -20.07
N LEU A 16 -1.80 -2.48 -19.13
CA LEU A 16 -2.14 -2.48 -17.71
C LEU A 16 -2.30 -1.06 -17.13
N CYS A 17 -3.38 -0.82 -16.37
CA CYS A 17 -3.59 0.42 -15.64
C CYS A 17 -4.10 0.16 -14.21
N ARG A 18 -3.29 0.53 -13.21
CA ARG A 18 -3.63 0.35 -11.79
C ARG A 18 -4.50 1.47 -11.19
N CYS A 19 -4.56 2.64 -11.85
CA CYS A 19 -5.17 3.84 -11.26
C CYS A 19 -6.64 4.05 -11.63
N THR A 20 -7.06 3.65 -12.84
CA THR A 20 -8.33 4.14 -13.44
C THR A 20 -9.45 3.11 -13.46
N GLY A 21 -9.16 1.83 -13.20
CA GLY A 21 -10.13 0.75 -13.42
C GLY A 21 -10.63 0.67 -14.86
N TYR A 22 -9.88 1.20 -15.84
CA TYR A 22 -10.15 1.20 -17.29
C TYR A 22 -11.34 2.04 -17.78
N LYS A 23 -12.23 2.51 -16.89
CA LYS A 23 -13.40 3.31 -17.30
C LYS A 23 -13.01 4.55 -18.10
N LYS A 24 -12.10 5.37 -17.59
CA LYS A 24 -11.68 6.63 -18.24
C LYS A 24 -10.90 6.44 -19.55
N PRO A 25 -9.94 5.50 -19.65
CA PRO A 25 -9.31 5.17 -20.93
C PRO A 25 -10.32 4.76 -22.02
N VAL A 26 -11.31 3.93 -21.67
CA VAL A 26 -12.33 3.46 -22.62
C VAL A 26 -13.21 4.60 -23.11
N GLU A 27 -13.74 5.42 -22.20
CA GLU A 27 -14.51 6.64 -22.52
C GLU A 27 -13.72 7.57 -23.46
N ALA A 28 -12.42 7.78 -23.18
CA ALA A 28 -11.57 8.64 -23.98
C ALA A 28 -11.36 8.12 -25.42
N VAL A 29 -11.20 6.81 -25.61
CA VAL A 29 -11.06 6.21 -26.95
C VAL A 29 -12.35 6.34 -27.75
N LEU A 30 -13.50 6.06 -27.13
CA LEU A 30 -14.81 6.18 -27.79
C LEU A 30 -15.07 7.63 -28.22
N GLN A 31 -14.76 8.58 -27.34
CA GLN A 31 -14.92 10.01 -27.63
C GLN A 31 -13.97 10.47 -28.74
N ALA A 32 -12.69 10.07 -28.70
CA ALA A 32 -11.76 10.36 -29.77
C ALA A 32 -12.23 9.78 -31.12
N ALA A 33 -12.81 8.57 -31.11
CA ALA A 33 -13.36 7.96 -32.31
C ALA A 33 -14.56 8.75 -32.87
N ALA A 34 -15.44 9.28 -32.01
CA ALA A 34 -16.57 10.14 -32.42
C ALA A 34 -16.09 11.46 -33.04
N ILE A 35 -15.08 12.11 -32.42
CA ILE A 35 -14.45 13.32 -32.97
C ILE A 35 -13.84 13.06 -34.35
N LEU A 36 -13.10 11.95 -34.49
CA LEU A 36 -12.49 11.56 -35.77
C LEU A 36 -13.52 11.24 -36.87
N ARG A 37 -14.76 10.90 -36.52
CA ARG A 37 -15.88 10.70 -37.46
C ARG A 37 -16.65 11.99 -37.77
N GLY A 38 -16.35 13.10 -37.09
CA GLY A 38 -17.08 14.36 -37.23
C GLY A 38 -18.46 14.35 -36.56
N GLU A 39 -18.74 13.38 -35.69
CA GLU A 39 -19.99 13.32 -34.90
C GLU A 39 -19.97 14.32 -33.74
N GLN A 40 -18.77 14.75 -33.34
CA GLN A 40 -18.52 15.69 -32.27
C GLN A 40 -17.38 16.64 -32.68
N GLU A 41 -17.58 17.95 -32.60
CA GLU A 41 -16.57 18.92 -33.01
C GLU A 41 -15.42 19.04 -32.01
N ASN A 42 -15.69 18.92 -30.70
CA ASN A 42 -14.72 19.15 -29.64
C ASN A 42 -14.86 18.15 -28.49
N TYR A 43 -13.79 17.95 -27.73
CA TYR A 43 -13.84 17.23 -26.46
C TYR A 43 -14.82 17.91 -25.51
N GLU A 44 -15.93 17.23 -25.20
CA GLU A 44 -16.79 17.59 -24.08
C GLU A 44 -16.45 16.72 -22.90
N PHE A 45 -15.95 17.35 -21.84
CA PHE A 45 -15.79 16.67 -20.57
C PHE A 45 -17.17 16.36 -19.99
N GLN A 46 -17.54 15.08 -19.92
CA GLN A 46 -18.67 14.67 -19.10
C GLN A 46 -18.15 14.33 -17.70
N PRO A 47 -18.60 15.05 -16.64
CA PRO A 47 -18.34 14.63 -15.28
C PRO A 47 -18.75 13.18 -15.16
N GLY A 48 -17.83 12.33 -14.67
CA GLY A 48 -18.24 11.01 -14.25
C GLY A 48 -19.41 11.16 -13.29
N SER A 49 -20.37 10.23 -13.34
CA SER A 49 -21.40 10.15 -12.31
C SER A 49 -20.71 10.30 -10.95
N PRO A 50 -21.19 11.20 -10.09
CA PRO A 50 -20.69 11.32 -8.73
C PRO A 50 -20.46 9.92 -8.14
N ILE A 51 -19.25 9.64 -7.62
CA ILE A 51 -18.95 8.36 -6.96
C ILE A 51 -19.88 8.19 -5.74
N ALA A 52 -20.29 9.31 -5.15
CA ALA A 52 -21.41 9.37 -4.23
C ALA A 52 -22.66 9.70 -5.04
N SER A 53 -23.64 8.79 -5.10
CA SER A 53 -24.98 9.17 -5.49
C SER A 53 -25.36 10.45 -4.72
N THR A 54 -25.70 11.52 -5.45
CA THR A 54 -26.40 12.69 -4.87
C THR A 54 -27.89 12.44 -4.79
N GLU A 55 -28.37 11.40 -5.48
CA GLU A 55 -29.53 10.69 -4.98
C GLU A 55 -29.24 10.43 -3.50
N PRO A 56 -30.17 10.74 -2.58
CA PRO A 56 -30.19 10.02 -1.32
C PRO A 56 -29.91 8.55 -1.63
N PHE A 57 -29.38 7.77 -0.69
CA PHE A 57 -29.71 6.36 -0.79
C PHE A 57 -31.23 6.30 -0.92
N GLU A 58 -31.75 6.12 -2.13
CA GLU A 58 -33.07 5.55 -2.33
C GLU A 58 -32.85 4.21 -1.65
N ARG A 59 -33.30 4.14 -0.38
CA ARG A 59 -33.53 2.86 0.25
C ARG A 59 -34.24 2.07 -0.84
N ASP A 60 -33.59 1.01 -1.34
CA ASP A 60 -34.29 -0.07 -2.03
C ASP A 60 -35.50 -0.33 -1.15
N ASP A 61 -36.64 0.17 -1.59
CA ASP A 61 -37.91 0.26 -0.88
C ASP A 61 -37.76 0.41 0.64
N ASP A 62 -37.90 1.63 1.16
CA ASP A 62 -38.17 1.90 2.57
C ASP A 62 -38.84 0.68 3.23
N PRO A 63 -38.17 -0.07 4.14
CA PRO A 63 -38.82 -1.18 4.84
C PRO A 63 -39.97 -0.71 5.75
N GLY A 64 -40.43 0.54 5.56
CA GLY A 64 -40.71 1.49 6.59
C GLY A 64 -39.50 1.73 7.51
N LEU A 65 -39.60 2.76 8.34
CA LEU A 65 -39.41 2.47 9.78
C LEU A 65 -40.17 1.17 10.08
N PRO A 66 -39.73 0.27 10.99
CA PRO A 66 -40.66 -0.72 11.50
C PRO A 66 -41.80 0.07 12.13
N THR A 67 -42.85 0.33 11.35
CA THR A 67 -44.13 0.75 11.87
C THR A 67 -44.43 -0.37 12.83
N GLY A 68 -44.62 -0.05 14.11
CA GLY A 68 -45.09 -0.98 15.13
C GLY A 68 -46.49 -1.48 14.76
N GLY A 69 -46.57 -2.16 13.63
CA GLY A 69 -47.70 -2.85 13.07
C GLY A 69 -47.59 -4.25 13.64
N ILE A 70 -48.61 -4.58 14.40
CA ILE A 70 -48.81 -5.86 15.06
C ILE A 70 -48.84 -6.94 13.98
N LEU A 71 -47.69 -7.52 13.66
CA LEU A 71 -47.63 -8.76 12.90
C LEU A 71 -47.89 -9.89 13.90
N GLU A 72 -49.14 -10.36 13.92
CA GLU A 72 -49.60 -11.53 14.69
C GLU A 72 -48.98 -12.82 14.14
N THR A 73 -47.66 -12.96 14.23
CA THR A 73 -46.96 -14.21 13.93
C THR A 73 -46.42 -14.78 15.25
N PRO A 74 -46.93 -15.93 15.72
CA PRO A 74 -46.45 -16.52 16.97
C PRO A 74 -44.95 -16.86 16.87
N GLY A 75 -44.13 -16.21 17.70
CA GLY A 75 -42.69 -16.51 17.81
C GLY A 75 -41.74 -15.51 17.14
N ALA A 76 -42.22 -14.41 16.55
CA ALA A 76 -41.35 -13.36 16.04
C ALA A 76 -40.91 -12.39 17.15
N VAL A 77 -39.61 -12.22 17.35
CA VAL A 77 -39.03 -11.21 18.24
C VAL A 77 -39.15 -9.84 17.56
N GLN A 78 -39.84 -8.89 18.20
CA GLN A 78 -39.99 -7.52 17.71
C GLN A 78 -38.95 -6.61 18.36
N THR A 79 -38.02 -6.07 17.56
CA THR A 79 -37.07 -5.03 18.02
C THR A 79 -37.68 -3.64 17.83
N GLU A 80 -37.78 -2.87 18.93
CA GLU A 80 -38.29 -1.49 18.95
C GLU A 80 -37.11 -0.50 18.84
N LEU A 81 -37.14 0.39 17.84
CA LEU A 81 -36.12 1.40 17.63
C LEU A 81 -36.30 2.56 18.64
N LYS A 82 -35.52 2.59 19.72
CA LYS A 82 -35.67 3.61 20.79
C LYS A 82 -35.02 4.97 20.52
N VAL A 83 -34.10 5.07 19.55
CA VAL A 83 -33.37 6.32 19.26
C VAL A 83 -33.30 6.53 17.75
N LEU A 84 -33.91 7.61 17.27
CA LEU A 84 -33.69 8.12 15.93
C LEU A 84 -32.39 8.93 15.92
N PRO A 85 -31.42 8.65 15.03
CA PRO A 85 -30.22 9.47 14.94
C PRO A 85 -30.59 10.90 14.50
N ASP A 86 -29.96 11.89 15.13
CA ASP A 86 -30.11 13.29 14.75
C ASP A 86 -29.40 13.52 13.40
N LEU A 87 -30.19 13.56 12.33
CA LEU A 87 -29.71 13.81 10.96
C LEU A 87 -29.33 15.29 10.83
N LYS A 88 -28.06 15.59 11.10
CA LYS A 88 -27.48 16.88 10.77
C LYS A 88 -27.21 16.96 9.28
N VAL A 89 -28.20 17.45 8.54
CA VAL A 89 -28.03 17.80 7.13
C VAL A 89 -27.11 19.02 7.07
N GLU A 90 -25.97 18.87 6.42
CA GLU A 90 -25.04 19.97 6.19
C GLU A 90 -25.76 21.12 5.47
N GLN A 91 -25.59 22.36 5.96
CA GLN A 91 -26.16 23.52 5.28
C GLN A 91 -25.57 23.59 3.87
N LYS A 92 -26.44 23.70 2.84
CA LYS A 92 -25.99 23.94 1.47
C LYS A 92 -25.08 25.16 1.46
N THR A 93 -23.77 24.92 1.34
CA THR A 93 -22.80 25.96 1.06
C THR A 93 -23.05 26.50 -0.35
N GLY A 94 -22.72 27.77 -0.58
CA GLY A 94 -22.87 28.38 -1.91
C GLY A 94 -22.04 27.63 -2.96
N GLU A 95 -22.46 27.69 -4.24
CA GLU A 95 -21.68 27.05 -5.30
C GLU A 95 -20.29 27.69 -5.43
N TYR A 96 -19.26 26.89 -5.21
CA TYR A 96 -17.87 27.30 -5.44
C TYR A 96 -17.53 27.23 -6.94
N GLN A 97 -16.69 28.16 -7.40
CA GLN A 97 -16.26 28.20 -8.81
C GLN A 97 -15.39 26.99 -9.19
N GLN A 98 -14.56 26.48 -8.26
CA GLN A 98 -13.56 25.45 -8.55
C GLN A 98 -13.73 24.17 -7.73
N VAL A 99 -14.13 24.28 -6.46
CA VAL A 99 -14.26 23.12 -5.55
C VAL A 99 -15.46 22.27 -5.97
N GLY A 100 -15.26 20.95 -6.10
CA GLY A 100 -16.30 20.02 -6.56
C GLY A 100 -16.58 20.09 -8.07
N LYS A 101 -15.83 20.92 -8.82
CA LYS A 101 -15.92 20.98 -10.27
C LYS A 101 -14.76 20.20 -10.90
N PRO A 102 -15.00 19.47 -11.99
CA PRO A 102 -13.94 18.78 -12.71
C PRO A 102 -12.97 19.78 -13.34
N ALA A 103 -11.68 19.46 -13.35
CA ALA A 103 -10.65 20.25 -14.01
C ALA A 103 -9.61 19.35 -14.65
N PRO A 104 -9.03 19.74 -15.81
CA PRO A 104 -7.88 19.05 -16.36
C PRO A 104 -6.73 19.01 -15.35
N LYS A 105 -6.14 17.83 -15.16
CA LYS A 105 -4.95 17.68 -14.31
C LYS A 105 -3.79 18.50 -14.92
N VAL A 106 -3.04 19.20 -14.07
CA VAL A 106 -1.97 20.12 -14.49
C VAL A 106 -0.91 19.47 -15.40
N ASP A 107 -0.67 18.17 -15.25
CA ASP A 107 0.29 17.40 -16.03
C ASP A 107 -0.37 16.49 -17.09
N ALA A 108 -1.68 16.58 -17.31
CA ALA A 108 -2.42 15.68 -18.20
C ALA A 108 -1.88 15.67 -19.63
N VAL A 109 -1.67 16.86 -20.23
CA VAL A 109 -1.15 16.99 -21.59
C VAL A 109 0.27 16.42 -21.68
N LYS A 110 1.09 16.67 -20.67
CA LYS A 110 2.47 16.19 -20.61
C LYS A 110 2.52 14.66 -20.57
N LEU A 111 1.69 14.04 -19.72
CA LEU A 111 1.56 12.59 -19.61
C LEU A 111 1.01 11.95 -20.89
N ALA A 112 -0.03 12.53 -21.49
CA ALA A 112 -0.63 12.03 -22.73
C ALA A 112 0.33 12.11 -23.93
N GLN A 113 1.25 13.07 -23.93
CA GLN A 113 2.28 13.22 -24.97
C GLN A 113 3.51 12.34 -24.76
N GLY A 114 3.58 11.56 -23.67
CA GLY A 114 4.77 10.78 -23.32
C GLY A 114 6.00 11.65 -23.03
N LYS A 115 5.79 12.89 -22.55
CA LYS A 115 6.90 13.77 -22.18
C LYS A 115 7.48 13.37 -20.81
N PRO A 116 8.79 13.55 -20.57
CA PRO A 116 9.48 13.19 -19.32
C PRO A 116 8.74 13.66 -18.07
N ALA A 117 8.12 12.76 -17.32
CA ALA A 117 7.27 13.06 -16.17
C ALA A 117 7.60 12.23 -14.92
N PHE A 118 8.45 11.22 -15.06
CA PHE A 118 8.86 10.32 -13.99
C PHE A 118 10.34 10.51 -13.66
N THR A 119 10.75 10.06 -12.48
CA THR A 119 12.14 10.16 -12.01
C THR A 119 13.11 9.41 -12.92
N GLY A 120 12.66 8.34 -13.58
CA GLY A 120 13.46 7.57 -14.54
C GLY A 120 13.71 8.28 -15.88
N ASP A 121 13.00 9.37 -16.17
CA ASP A 121 13.17 10.11 -17.43
C ASP A 121 14.29 11.17 -17.35
N TYR A 122 14.88 11.39 -16.17
CA TYR A 122 15.93 12.40 -15.98
C TYR A 122 17.32 11.85 -16.32
N GLU A 123 18.02 12.53 -17.21
CA GLU A 123 19.44 12.28 -17.49
C GLU A 123 20.31 13.37 -16.85
N ILE A 124 21.30 12.96 -16.05
CA ILE A 124 22.23 13.87 -15.37
C ILE A 124 23.65 13.47 -15.77
N ARG A 125 24.48 14.46 -16.13
CA ARG A 125 25.89 14.20 -16.47
C ARG A 125 26.61 13.61 -15.26
N GLY A 126 27.26 12.45 -15.46
CA GLY A 126 27.96 11.75 -14.39
C GLY A 126 27.04 11.01 -13.41
N LEU A 127 25.79 10.75 -13.80
CA LEU A 127 24.87 9.93 -13.01
C LEU A 127 25.46 8.54 -12.79
N LEU A 128 25.52 8.12 -11.52
CA LEU A 128 25.82 6.74 -11.16
C LEU A 128 24.50 5.96 -11.01
N HIS A 129 24.52 4.72 -11.47
CA HIS A 129 23.43 3.77 -11.35
C HIS A 129 23.65 2.90 -10.13
N ALA A 130 22.69 2.94 -9.21
CA ALA A 130 22.73 2.16 -7.99
C ALA A 130 22.03 0.80 -8.16
N LYS A 131 22.63 -0.25 -7.62
CA LYS A 131 22.02 -1.57 -7.45
C LYS A 131 22.15 -2.02 -5.99
N VAL A 132 21.18 -2.80 -5.55
CA VAL A 132 21.14 -3.35 -4.20
C VAL A 132 21.28 -4.86 -4.32
N LEU A 133 22.33 -5.41 -3.73
CA LEU A 133 22.40 -6.84 -3.47
C LEU A 133 21.38 -7.16 -2.39
N ARG A 134 20.48 -8.11 -2.68
CA ARG A 134 19.38 -8.49 -1.80
C ARG A 134 19.59 -9.90 -1.25
N SER A 135 19.16 -10.09 0.00
CA SER A 135 19.20 -11.40 0.66
C SER A 135 18.31 -12.40 -0.08
N PRO A 136 18.81 -13.62 -0.36
CA PRO A 136 17.98 -14.73 -0.82
C PRO A 136 17.26 -15.45 0.33
N TYR A 137 17.58 -15.13 1.59
CA TYR A 137 17.07 -15.81 2.78
C TYR A 137 16.04 -14.97 3.52
N ALA A 138 15.01 -15.63 4.06
CA ALA A 138 13.98 -15.01 4.88
C ALA A 138 14.47 -14.63 6.28
N HIS A 139 15.51 -15.27 6.81
CA HIS A 139 16.16 -14.89 8.06
C HIS A 139 17.59 -15.44 8.06
N ALA A 140 18.59 -14.58 8.20
CA ALA A 140 19.98 -15.02 8.27
C ALA A 140 20.90 -13.97 8.92
N LEU A 141 22.06 -14.43 9.40
CA LEU A 141 23.17 -13.59 9.79
C LEU A 141 24.26 -13.64 8.72
N ILE A 142 24.73 -12.48 8.27
CA ILE A 142 25.91 -12.34 7.43
C ILE A 142 27.14 -12.59 8.32
N LYS A 143 27.82 -13.72 8.07
CA LYS A 143 29.09 -14.07 8.74
C LYS A 143 30.26 -13.35 8.12
N ASN A 144 30.26 -13.26 6.80
CA ASN A 144 31.29 -12.60 6.02
C ASN A 144 30.70 -12.05 4.72
N ILE A 145 31.28 -10.96 4.24
CA ILE A 145 30.95 -10.31 2.98
C ILE A 145 32.24 -9.82 2.35
N ASP A 146 32.54 -10.32 1.16
CA ASP A 146 33.69 -9.93 0.34
C ASP A 146 33.22 -9.14 -0.88
N THR A 147 33.61 -7.86 -0.92
CA THR A 147 33.31 -6.90 -1.99
C THR A 147 34.50 -6.68 -2.94
N THR A 148 35.66 -7.31 -2.69
CA THR A 148 36.93 -7.01 -3.34
C THR A 148 36.86 -7.10 -4.86
N LYS A 149 36.15 -8.10 -5.40
CA LYS A 149 35.98 -8.29 -6.86
C LYS A 149 35.07 -7.22 -7.47
N ALA A 150 34.02 -6.84 -6.76
CA ALA A 150 33.08 -5.80 -7.20
C ALA A 150 33.75 -4.43 -7.23
N GLU A 151 34.51 -4.08 -6.18
CA GLU A 151 35.24 -2.81 -6.09
C GLU A 151 36.31 -2.64 -7.18
N LYS A 152 36.94 -3.74 -7.60
CA LYS A 152 37.97 -3.72 -8.66
C LYS A 152 37.38 -3.70 -10.08
N LEU A 153 36.07 -3.83 -10.23
CA LEU A 153 35.44 -3.82 -11.55
C LEU A 153 35.49 -2.40 -12.12
N PRO A 154 36.08 -2.19 -13.32
CA PRO A 154 36.13 -0.86 -13.93
C PRO A 154 34.73 -0.24 -14.11
N GLY A 155 34.60 1.03 -13.75
CA GLY A 155 33.34 1.77 -13.77
C GLY A 155 32.50 1.63 -12.50
N VAL A 156 32.91 0.82 -11.51
CA VAL A 156 32.32 0.86 -10.16
C VAL A 156 32.91 2.03 -9.38
N ALA A 157 32.03 2.88 -8.84
CA ALA A 157 32.41 4.05 -8.06
C ALA A 157 32.39 3.77 -6.55
N ALA A 158 31.47 2.94 -6.08
CA ALA A 158 31.37 2.56 -4.67
C ALA A 158 30.69 1.20 -4.49
N VAL A 159 31.13 0.46 -3.47
CA VAL A 159 30.42 -0.67 -2.88
C VAL A 159 30.32 -0.39 -1.39
N LEU A 160 29.10 -0.43 -0.83
CA LEU A 160 28.84 -0.17 0.57
C LEU A 160 28.16 -1.38 1.20
N THR A 161 28.65 -1.77 2.36
CA THR A 161 28.11 -2.83 3.22
C THR A 161 27.71 -2.25 4.58
N HIS A 162 27.22 -3.09 5.48
CA HIS A 162 27.00 -2.71 6.87
C HIS A 162 28.28 -2.25 7.61
N LYS A 163 29.48 -2.45 7.02
CA LYS A 163 30.77 -2.02 7.57
C LYS A 163 31.10 -0.55 7.24
N ASP A 164 30.45 0.01 6.22
CA ASP A 164 30.81 1.29 5.62
C ASP A 164 29.85 2.43 5.99
N VAL A 165 28.74 2.10 6.65
CA VAL A 165 27.69 3.06 7.04
C VAL A 165 27.47 3.05 8.55
N PRO A 166 27.16 4.20 9.18
CA PRO A 166 26.75 4.24 10.58
C PRO A 166 25.51 3.38 10.80
N ARG A 167 25.52 2.59 11.88
CA ARG A 167 24.35 1.82 12.31
C ARG A 167 23.36 2.73 13.03
N VAL A 168 22.43 3.30 12.28
CA VAL A 168 21.35 4.16 12.82
C VAL A 168 20.03 3.42 12.72
N ALA A 169 19.40 3.14 13.86
CA ALA A 169 18.08 2.56 13.92
C ALA A 169 17.03 3.56 13.44
N TYR A 170 16.09 3.11 12.61
CA TYR A 170 14.94 3.89 12.17
C TYR A 170 13.69 3.01 12.07
N SER A 171 12.51 3.64 11.97
CA SER A 171 11.26 2.94 11.72
C SER A 171 10.83 3.05 10.26
N THR A 172 10.27 1.98 9.72
CA THR A 172 9.61 1.99 8.40
C THR A 172 8.18 2.53 8.45
N ALA A 173 7.65 2.90 9.62
CA ALA A 173 6.28 3.39 9.77
C ALA A 173 5.98 4.66 8.94
N GLY A 174 7.02 5.43 8.55
CA GLY A 174 6.91 6.52 7.57
C GLY A 174 6.13 7.76 8.03
N GLN A 175 5.77 7.84 9.32
CA GLN A 175 5.06 8.96 9.93
C GLN A 175 6.03 9.87 10.71
N SER A 176 5.64 11.15 10.90
CA SER A 176 6.43 12.14 11.63
C SER A 176 6.33 11.98 13.16
N ASP A 177 7.15 12.71 13.90
CA ASP A 177 7.23 12.68 15.37
C ASP A 177 5.89 12.99 16.07
N PRO A 178 5.45 12.20 17.07
CA PRO A 178 6.08 10.96 17.54
C PRO A 178 5.94 9.82 16.54
N ILE A 179 7.05 9.13 16.22
CA ILE A 179 7.08 8.01 15.26
C ILE A 179 6.29 6.83 15.85
N PRO A 180 5.22 6.36 15.20
CA PRO A 180 4.38 5.28 15.70
C PRO A 180 4.89 3.92 15.22
N GLY A 181 5.98 3.47 15.84
CA GLY A 181 6.58 2.16 15.62
C GLY A 181 7.98 2.08 16.21
N PRO A 182 8.46 0.86 16.50
CA PRO A 182 9.80 0.67 17.01
C PRO A 182 10.85 1.15 16.00
N LEU A 183 12.03 1.53 16.50
CA LEU A 183 13.21 1.75 15.65
C LEU A 183 13.98 0.43 15.58
N ASP A 184 13.75 -0.32 14.52
CA ASP A 184 14.14 -1.72 14.38
C ASP A 184 14.77 -2.06 13.02
N CYS A 185 14.87 -1.06 12.15
CA CYS A 185 15.43 -1.16 10.81
C CYS A 185 16.74 -0.37 10.67
N PHE A 186 17.56 -0.79 9.71
CA PHE A 186 18.85 -0.19 9.40
C PHE A 186 19.04 -0.12 7.87
N SER A 187 19.88 0.81 7.40
CA SER A 187 20.10 0.99 5.95
C SER A 187 20.73 -0.27 5.34
N LEU A 188 21.75 -0.79 6.01
CA LEU A 188 22.41 -2.08 5.79
C LEU A 188 22.69 -2.70 7.16
N ASP A 189 22.47 -3.99 7.30
CA ASP A 189 22.63 -4.72 8.57
C ASP A 189 23.39 -6.03 8.37
N LYS A 190 23.98 -6.55 9.45
CA LYS A 190 24.54 -7.90 9.53
C LYS A 190 23.45 -8.97 9.61
N LYS A 191 22.24 -8.65 10.07
CA LYS A 191 21.09 -9.55 10.11
C LYS A 191 20.12 -9.16 9.00
N VAL A 192 19.73 -10.14 8.18
CA VAL A 192 18.71 -9.99 7.15
C VAL A 192 17.43 -10.69 7.59
N ARG A 193 16.29 -10.04 7.42
CA ARG A 193 15.01 -10.42 8.08
C ARG A 193 13.90 -10.81 7.12
N PHE A 194 14.14 -10.75 5.81
CA PHE A 194 13.22 -11.23 4.78
C PHE A 194 13.95 -11.43 3.45
N VAL A 195 13.34 -12.21 2.55
CA VAL A 195 13.82 -12.35 1.17
C VAL A 195 13.69 -11.00 0.48
N GLY A 196 14.80 -10.46 0.01
CA GLY A 196 14.83 -9.11 -0.57
C GLY A 196 15.47 -8.05 0.34
N ASP A 197 15.81 -8.39 1.59
CA ASP A 197 16.45 -7.45 2.52
C ASP A 197 17.82 -7.00 2.01
N ARG A 198 18.25 -5.79 2.41
CA ARG A 198 19.38 -5.09 1.79
C ARG A 198 20.70 -5.59 2.38
N VAL A 199 21.59 -6.09 1.52
CA VAL A 199 22.88 -6.69 1.92
C VAL A 199 24.04 -5.75 1.60
N ALA A 200 24.05 -5.20 0.39
CA ALA A 200 25.06 -4.25 -0.06
C ALA A 200 24.49 -3.29 -1.11
N PHE A 201 25.07 -2.10 -1.20
CA PHE A 201 24.80 -1.14 -2.27
C PHE A 201 26.00 -1.05 -3.19
N VAL A 202 25.73 -0.98 -4.49
CA VAL A 202 26.73 -0.75 -5.53
C VAL A 202 26.31 0.48 -6.31
N ALA A 203 27.25 1.38 -6.61
CA ALA A 203 27.07 2.49 -7.55
C ALA A 203 28.10 2.38 -8.67
N ALA A 204 27.66 2.45 -9.93
CA ALA A 204 28.52 2.34 -11.09
C ALA A 204 28.11 3.29 -12.23
N GLU A 205 29.00 3.48 -13.21
CA GLU A 205 28.79 4.38 -14.35
C GLU A 205 27.64 3.95 -15.28
N THR A 206 27.29 2.66 -15.30
CA THR A 206 26.15 2.16 -16.08
C THR A 206 25.33 1.12 -15.30
N PRO A 207 24.04 0.91 -15.65
CA PRO A 207 23.21 -0.14 -15.04
C PRO A 207 23.82 -1.54 -15.17
N GLU A 208 24.46 -1.85 -16.30
CA GLU A 208 25.03 -3.16 -16.59
C GLU A 208 26.27 -3.43 -15.73
N ILE A 209 27.10 -2.42 -15.49
CA ILE A 209 28.25 -2.53 -14.60
C ILE A 209 27.77 -2.73 -13.16
N ALA A 210 26.75 -1.98 -12.72
CA ALA A 210 26.18 -2.15 -11.39
C ALA A 210 25.59 -3.56 -11.18
N GLU A 211 24.90 -4.10 -12.18
CA GLU A 211 24.35 -5.47 -12.17
C GLU A 211 25.46 -6.53 -12.15
N LYS A 212 26.53 -6.34 -12.93
CA LYS A 212 27.67 -7.26 -12.91
C LYS A 212 28.41 -7.21 -11.57
N ALA A 213 28.56 -6.03 -10.98
CA ALA A 213 29.25 -5.85 -9.71
C ALA A 213 28.53 -6.54 -8.55
N ILE A 214 27.19 -6.50 -8.46
CA ILE A 214 26.47 -7.22 -7.39
C ILE A 214 26.68 -8.74 -7.48
N GLN A 215 26.87 -9.30 -8.69
CA GLN A 215 27.14 -10.73 -8.89
C GLN A 215 28.55 -11.15 -8.46
N LEU A 216 29.47 -10.18 -8.28
CA LEU A 216 30.84 -10.41 -7.84
C LEU A 216 31.01 -10.32 -6.32
N ILE A 217 29.96 -9.92 -5.59
CA ILE A 217 29.97 -9.87 -4.13
C ILE A 217 29.67 -11.27 -3.59
N GLU A 218 30.57 -11.78 -2.75
CA GLU A 218 30.42 -13.08 -2.10
C GLU A 218 29.98 -12.88 -0.66
N VAL A 219 28.91 -13.58 -0.25
CA VAL A 219 28.31 -13.41 1.08
C VAL A 219 28.08 -14.77 1.72
N ASP A 220 28.66 -14.95 2.90
CA ASP A 220 28.50 -16.13 3.72
C ASP A 220 27.39 -15.90 4.75
N TYR A 221 26.34 -16.71 4.68
CA TYR A 221 25.18 -16.62 5.58
C TYR A 221 25.13 -17.79 6.56
N GLU A 222 24.79 -17.50 7.80
CA GLU A 222 24.19 -18.46 8.72
C GLU A 222 22.66 -18.30 8.64
N VAL A 223 22.00 -19.27 8.01
CA VAL A 223 20.55 -19.25 7.84
C VAL A 223 19.88 -19.59 9.17
N ILE A 224 18.89 -18.78 9.54
CA ILE A 224 18.09 -18.95 10.75
C ILE A 224 16.69 -19.39 10.31
N GLU A 225 16.02 -20.20 11.13
CA GLU A 225 14.62 -20.57 10.89
C GLU A 225 13.77 -19.29 10.78
N PRO A 226 13.05 -19.08 9.67
CA PRO A 226 12.26 -17.88 9.49
C PRO A 226 10.92 -17.99 10.20
N VAL A 227 10.42 -16.85 10.69
CA VAL A 227 9.06 -16.71 11.21
C VAL A 227 8.18 -16.15 10.08
N LEU A 228 7.28 -16.96 9.53
CA LEU A 228 6.55 -16.60 8.30
C LEU A 228 5.12 -16.10 8.51
N ASP A 229 4.56 -16.34 9.70
CA ASP A 229 3.23 -15.90 10.10
C ASP A 229 3.18 -15.48 11.58
N MET A 230 2.13 -14.75 11.95
CA MET A 230 1.96 -14.18 13.28
C MET A 230 1.78 -15.27 14.36
N GLY A 231 1.13 -16.39 14.03
CA GLY A 231 0.95 -17.50 14.96
C GLY A 231 2.28 -18.17 15.33
N GLN A 232 3.20 -18.32 14.37
CA GLN A 232 4.56 -18.80 14.64
C GLN A 232 5.35 -17.82 15.51
N ALA A 233 5.21 -16.52 15.28
CA ALA A 233 5.91 -15.48 16.03
C ALA A 233 5.61 -15.54 17.54
N MET A 234 4.39 -15.94 17.89
CA MET A 234 3.90 -16.03 19.28
C MET A 234 4.20 -17.37 19.97
N LYS A 235 4.79 -18.35 19.26
CA LYS A 235 5.11 -19.65 19.88
C LYS A 235 6.25 -19.51 20.90
N PRO A 236 6.23 -20.31 21.98
CA PRO A 236 7.39 -20.43 22.85
C PRO A 236 8.64 -20.83 22.04
N ASN A 237 9.74 -20.11 22.25
CA ASN A 237 11.02 -20.30 21.54
C ASN A 237 11.01 -19.98 20.04
N ALA A 238 10.04 -19.19 19.55
CA ALA A 238 10.14 -18.61 18.22
C ALA A 238 11.46 -17.83 18.08
N PRO A 239 12.17 -17.93 16.93
CA PRO A 239 13.34 -17.11 16.67
C PRO A 239 13.00 -15.62 16.87
N VAL A 240 13.82 -14.92 17.65
CA VAL A 240 13.65 -13.48 17.87
C VAL A 240 14.21 -12.73 16.65
N ILE A 241 13.35 -12.00 15.96
CA ILE A 241 13.69 -11.28 14.73
C ILE A 241 14.59 -10.08 15.04
N HIS A 242 14.24 -9.33 16.08
CA HIS A 242 14.92 -8.13 16.52
C HIS A 242 15.50 -8.33 17.94
N ASP A 243 16.68 -8.95 18.01
CA ASP A 243 17.40 -9.24 19.27
C ASP A 243 18.54 -8.24 19.53
N GLU A 244 18.61 -7.17 18.74
CA GLU A 244 19.69 -6.20 18.80
C GLU A 244 19.52 -5.22 19.97
N PRO A 245 20.62 -4.86 20.66
CA PRO A 245 20.57 -3.93 21.79
C PRO A 245 20.15 -2.52 21.39
N ASP A 246 20.27 -2.17 20.10
CA ASP A 246 19.90 -0.86 19.55
C ASP A 246 18.42 -0.74 19.19
N TYR A 247 17.63 -1.81 19.40
CA TYR A 247 16.19 -1.78 19.22
C TYR A 247 15.55 -0.76 20.17
N VAL A 248 14.77 0.17 19.64
CA VAL A 248 14.04 1.15 20.44
C VAL A 248 12.56 0.77 20.46
N ASN A 249 12.06 0.45 21.66
CA ASN A 249 10.67 0.09 21.90
C ASN A 249 9.72 1.23 21.51
N PHE A 250 8.50 0.85 21.14
CA PHE A 250 7.37 1.74 20.94
C PHE A 250 6.13 1.16 21.62
N ALA A 251 5.47 1.97 22.45
CA ALA A 251 4.34 1.53 23.27
C ALA A 251 4.67 0.23 24.04
N ASP A 252 3.73 -0.72 24.08
CA ASP A 252 3.87 -2.01 24.76
C ASP A 252 4.58 -3.08 23.90
N SER A 253 5.53 -2.68 23.05
CA SER A 253 6.34 -3.62 22.27
C SER A 253 7.21 -4.52 23.17
N ASP A 254 7.34 -5.79 22.80
CA ASP A 254 8.21 -6.77 23.43
C ASP A 254 8.97 -7.56 22.35
N PRO A 255 10.20 -7.13 21.99
CA PRO A 255 10.97 -7.81 20.95
C PRO A 255 11.30 -9.26 21.32
N THR A 256 11.36 -9.62 22.61
CA THR A 256 11.64 -10.99 23.05
C THR A 256 10.56 -11.99 22.65
N LYS A 257 9.38 -11.48 22.27
CA LYS A 257 8.23 -12.26 21.78
C LYS A 257 7.83 -11.90 20.35
N ASN A 258 8.69 -11.17 19.61
CA ASN A 258 8.36 -10.62 18.30
C ASN A 258 7.10 -9.72 18.30
N LEU A 259 6.76 -9.10 19.44
CA LEU A 259 5.60 -8.23 19.58
C LEU A 259 6.02 -6.79 19.27
N ALA A 260 5.63 -6.29 18.10
CA ALA A 260 6.00 -4.94 17.66
C ALA A 260 5.14 -3.83 18.27
N ALA A 261 3.90 -4.13 18.65
CA ALA A 261 2.97 -3.24 19.34
C ALA A 261 1.75 -4.01 19.86
N GLU A 262 1.13 -3.48 20.92
CA GLU A 262 -0.21 -3.88 21.38
C GLU A 262 -1.09 -2.63 21.43
N ILE A 263 -2.30 -2.73 20.88
CA ILE A 263 -3.28 -1.64 20.90
C ILE A 263 -4.59 -2.21 21.42
N ARG A 264 -5.06 -1.65 22.54
CA ARG A 264 -6.36 -1.97 23.14
C ARG A 264 -7.28 -0.76 23.03
N ILE A 265 -8.47 -0.98 22.47
CA ILE A 265 -9.50 0.06 22.30
C ILE A 265 -10.81 -0.48 22.87
N ASP A 266 -11.21 0.05 24.02
CA ASP A 266 -12.49 -0.27 24.67
C ASP A 266 -13.40 0.96 24.56
N ILE A 267 -14.66 0.77 24.17
CA ILE A 267 -15.68 1.83 24.14
C ILE A 267 -16.81 1.43 25.09
N GLY A 268 -16.87 2.10 26.24
CA GLY A 268 -17.82 1.74 27.30
C GLY A 268 -17.34 0.56 28.15
N ASP A 269 -18.28 -0.15 28.78
CA ASP A 269 -18.03 -1.34 29.57
C ASP A 269 -18.33 -2.58 28.70
N VAL A 270 -17.27 -3.21 28.19
CA VAL A 270 -17.38 -4.33 27.23
C VAL A 270 -18.07 -5.52 27.88
N GLU A 271 -17.68 -5.87 29.10
CA GLU A 271 -18.21 -6.99 29.86
C GLU A 271 -19.72 -6.85 30.11
N THR A 272 -20.17 -5.66 30.52
CA THR A 272 -21.60 -5.36 30.67
C THR A 272 -22.31 -5.43 29.32
N GLY A 273 -21.70 -4.88 28.26
CA GLY A 273 -22.25 -4.97 26.91
C GLY A 273 -22.44 -6.41 26.42
N PHE A 274 -21.52 -7.32 26.74
CA PHE A 274 -21.64 -8.75 26.44
C PHE A 274 -22.71 -9.43 27.31
N GLN A 275 -22.86 -9.05 28.58
CA GLN A 275 -23.87 -9.62 29.48
C GLN A 275 -25.29 -9.22 29.10
N ASP A 276 -25.47 -7.97 28.68
CA ASP A 276 -26.78 -7.39 28.32
C ASP A 276 -27.21 -7.72 26.89
N ALA A 277 -26.33 -8.31 26.07
CA ALA A 277 -26.63 -8.61 24.67
C ALA A 277 -27.59 -9.79 24.50
N ASP A 278 -28.65 -9.61 23.72
CA ASP A 278 -29.59 -10.69 23.35
C ASP A 278 -28.91 -11.77 22.48
N HIS A 279 -27.93 -11.36 21.66
CA HIS A 279 -27.19 -12.23 20.75
C HIS A 279 -25.72 -11.82 20.64
N ILE A 280 -24.83 -12.82 20.61
CA ILE A 280 -23.38 -12.65 20.42
C ILE A 280 -22.97 -13.44 19.17
N PHE A 281 -22.24 -12.80 18.27
CA PHE A 281 -21.67 -13.42 17.07
C PHE A 281 -20.16 -13.30 17.08
N GLU A 282 -19.48 -14.43 16.93
CA GLU A 282 -18.02 -14.51 16.88
C GLU A 282 -17.56 -15.16 15.58
N ARG A 283 -16.55 -14.54 14.95
CA ARG A 283 -16.00 -14.94 13.65
C ARG A 283 -14.53 -14.56 13.58
N ASP A 284 -13.73 -15.48 13.03
CA ASP A 284 -12.35 -15.22 12.63
C ASP A 284 -12.29 -14.82 11.16
N TYR A 285 -11.46 -13.83 10.85
CA TYR A 285 -11.25 -13.33 9.49
C TYR A 285 -9.76 -13.26 9.19
N GLU A 286 -9.38 -13.64 7.97
CA GLU A 286 -8.02 -13.48 7.47
C GLU A 286 -8.06 -12.73 6.14
N VAL A 287 -7.12 -11.79 5.96
CA VAL A 287 -6.90 -11.07 4.70
C VAL A 287 -5.50 -11.38 4.18
N PRO A 288 -5.33 -11.64 2.87
CA PRO A 288 -4.02 -11.94 2.30
C PRO A 288 -3.12 -10.70 2.30
N LYS A 289 -1.81 -10.93 2.18
CA LYS A 289 -0.83 -9.87 1.94
C LYS A 289 -1.05 -9.28 0.54
N VAL A 290 -1.63 -8.09 0.45
CA VAL A 290 -1.91 -7.40 -0.81
C VAL A 290 -0.66 -6.62 -1.28
N GLN A 291 -0.22 -6.88 -2.52
CA GLN A 291 0.79 -6.06 -3.19
C GLN A 291 0.12 -4.88 -3.91
N GLN A 292 0.77 -3.70 -3.91
CA GLN A 292 0.19 -2.51 -4.53
C GLN A 292 0.00 -2.66 -6.06
N ALA A 293 0.70 -3.60 -6.71
CA ALA A 293 0.55 -3.95 -8.13
C ALA A 293 0.90 -5.42 -8.38
#